data_AF-A0A957GNM6-F1
#
_entry.id   AF-A0A957GNM6-F1
#
_cell.length_a   1.000
_cell.length_b   1.000
_cell.length_c   1.000
_cell.angle_alpha   90.00
_cell.angle_beta   90.00
_cell.angle_gamma   90.00
#
_symmetry.space_group_name_H-M   'P 1'
#
loop_
_entity.id
_entity.type
_entity.pdbx_description
1 polymer ?
#
loop_
_entity_poly.entity_id
_entity_poly.type
_entity_poly.pdbx_seq_one_letter_code
_entity_poly.pdbx_strand_id
1 'polypeptide(L)'
;GGINFGWNILEGTHCFSSSNCDPAGLEQPIFEYNHSEGGCSITGGYVYRGQQFPQLWGNYFVGDYCSGNIWATVPTSDGTFTTQRVLGNSGLLISSFGEDAAGELYVLDHQGKVLQIQP
;
A
#
# COMPACT_ATOMS: atom_id res chain seq x y z
N GLY A 1 -8.08 3.05 -21.94
CA GLY A 1 -7.55 4.03 -20.98
C GLY A 1 -8.63 5.02 -20.64
N GLY A 2 -8.74 5.42 -19.39
CA GLY A 2 -9.84 6.25 -18.86
C GLY A 2 -10.65 5.51 -17.79
N ILE A 3 -9.98 5.10 -16.71
CA ILE A 3 -10.65 4.53 -15.54
C ILE A 3 -11.15 5.70 -14.68
N ASN A 4 -12.41 5.65 -14.27
CA ASN A 4 -12.99 6.67 -13.38
C ASN A 4 -12.95 6.17 -11.94
N PHE A 5 -12.08 6.77 -11.11
CA PHE A 5 -11.94 6.43 -9.69
C PHE A 5 -12.92 7.19 -8.77
N GLY A 6 -13.87 7.94 -9.33
CA GLY A 6 -14.96 8.52 -8.56
C GLY A 6 -14.71 9.90 -7.94
N TRP A 7 -13.57 10.55 -8.16
CA TRP A 7 -13.41 11.94 -7.70
C TRP A 7 -14.33 12.90 -8.49
N ASN A 8 -15.06 13.83 -7.86
CA ASN A 8 -15.07 14.20 -6.45
C ASN A 8 -16.30 13.69 -5.67
N ILE A 9 -16.95 12.59 -6.08
CA ILE A 9 -18.10 12.00 -5.36
C ILE A 9 -17.68 10.96 -4.31
N LEU A 10 -16.53 10.31 -4.52
CA LEU A 10 -15.92 9.38 -3.57
C LEU A 10 -14.50 9.78 -3.21
N GLU A 11 -14.12 9.51 -1.96
CA GLU A 11 -12.75 9.45 -1.46
C GLU A 11 -12.54 8.01 -0.93
N GLY A 12 -11.86 7.18 -1.72
CA GLY A 12 -11.85 5.73 -1.47
C GLY A 12 -13.23 5.11 -1.72
N THR A 13 -13.75 4.36 -0.75
CA THR A 13 -15.13 3.86 -0.75
C THR A 13 -16.12 4.80 -0.06
N HIS A 14 -15.65 5.94 0.44
CA HIS A 14 -16.44 6.86 1.23
C HIS A 14 -17.03 7.99 0.39
N CYS A 15 -18.26 8.38 0.72
CA CYS A 15 -18.93 9.53 0.12
C CYS A 15 -18.18 10.82 0.42
N PHE A 16 -17.82 11.58 -0.63
CA PHE A 16 -17.10 12.85 -0.52
C PHE A 16 -17.85 13.94 -1.27
N SER A 17 -18.05 15.10 -0.63
CA SER A 17 -18.55 16.35 -1.26
C SER A 17 -19.80 16.24 -2.17
N SER A 18 -20.60 15.18 -2.04
CA SER A 18 -21.79 14.90 -2.86
C SER A 18 -22.92 14.35 -1.98
N SER A 19 -24.17 14.61 -2.37
CA SER A 19 -25.35 13.99 -1.75
C SER A 19 -25.69 12.62 -2.34
N ASN A 20 -25.20 12.32 -3.54
CA ASN A 20 -25.31 11.03 -4.19
C ASN A 20 -23.93 10.44 -4.41
N CYS A 21 -23.67 9.27 -3.81
CA CYS A 21 -22.37 8.60 -3.79
C CYS A 21 -22.48 7.18 -4.35
N ASP A 22 -23.32 7.02 -5.38
CA ASP A 22 -23.48 5.77 -6.11
C ASP A 22 -22.14 5.35 -6.77
N PRO A 23 -21.56 4.18 -6.40
CA PRO A 23 -20.32 3.69 -6.99
C PRO A 23 -20.50 3.10 -8.39
N ALA A 24 -21.72 3.06 -8.94
CA ALA A 24 -22.00 2.48 -10.24
C ALA A 24 -21.14 3.11 -11.36
N GLY A 25 -20.37 2.28 -12.06
CA GLY A 25 -19.48 2.71 -13.13
C GLY A 25 -18.16 3.34 -12.65
N LEU A 26 -17.87 3.28 -11.35
CA LEU A 26 -16.61 3.73 -10.76
C LEU A 26 -15.71 2.53 -10.42
N GLU A 27 -14.41 2.73 -10.56
CA GLU A 27 -13.41 1.76 -10.11
C GLU A 27 -13.15 1.95 -8.61
N GLN A 28 -13.40 0.90 -7.83
CA GLN A 28 -13.17 0.91 -6.39
C GLN A 28 -11.69 0.67 -6.06
N PRO A 29 -11.18 1.21 -4.94
CA PRO A 29 -9.83 0.90 -4.50
C PRO A 29 -9.69 -0.59 -4.13
N ILE A 30 -8.53 -1.17 -4.38
CA ILE A 30 -8.17 -2.51 -3.87
C ILE A 30 -7.96 -2.48 -2.35
N PHE A 31 -7.39 -1.37 -1.85
CA PHE A 31 -7.03 -1.18 -0.47
C PHE A 31 -7.20 0.29 -0.08
N GLU A 32 -7.78 0.49 1.10
CA GLU A 32 -7.83 1.76 1.79
C GLU A 32 -7.67 1.52 3.30
N TYR A 33 -7.36 2.57 4.04
CA TYR A 33 -7.34 2.57 5.49
C TYR A 33 -7.74 3.96 5.99
N ASN A 34 -8.19 4.04 7.24
CA ASN A 34 -8.58 5.30 7.87
C ASN A 34 -7.45 5.84 8.76
N HIS A 35 -7.56 7.11 9.16
CA HIS A 35 -6.55 7.78 9.99
C HIS A 35 -6.67 7.50 11.51
N SER A 36 -7.57 6.59 11.95
CA SER A 36 -7.80 6.36 13.39
C SER A 36 -6.64 5.67 14.10
N GLU A 37 -5.84 4.89 13.39
CA GLU A 37 -4.64 4.21 13.92
C GLU A 37 -3.36 5.08 13.78
N GLY A 38 -3.51 6.41 13.71
CA GLY A 38 -2.38 7.34 13.64
C GLY A 38 -1.70 7.43 12.28
N GLY A 39 -2.30 6.86 11.24
CA GLY A 39 -1.80 7.00 9.88
C GLY A 39 -2.24 8.30 9.22
N CYS A 40 -1.49 8.70 8.20
CA CYS A 40 -1.59 10.02 7.58
C CYS A 40 -1.35 10.05 6.07
N SER A 41 -0.59 9.10 5.51
CA SER A 41 -0.35 9.01 4.07
C SER A 41 0.22 7.66 3.69
N ILE A 42 -0.33 7.06 2.63
CA ILE A 42 0.32 5.94 1.94
C ILE A 42 1.62 6.43 1.31
N THR A 43 2.68 5.66 1.53
CA THR A 43 3.99 5.80 0.92
C THR A 43 4.38 4.47 0.29
N GLY A 44 4.95 4.49 -0.91
CA GLY A 44 5.52 3.30 -1.54
C GLY A 44 4.87 2.96 -2.88
N GLY A 45 4.71 1.65 -3.11
CA GLY A 45 4.16 1.10 -4.34
C GLY A 45 5.09 0.16 -5.11
N TYR A 46 5.76 -0.73 -4.38
CA TYR A 46 6.79 -1.62 -4.94
C TYR A 46 6.29 -3.06 -4.93
N VAL A 47 6.59 -3.81 -5.98
CA VAL A 47 6.30 -5.25 -6.01
C VAL A 47 7.59 -6.00 -5.75
N TYR A 48 7.61 -6.88 -4.76
CA TYR A 48 8.81 -7.66 -4.47
C TYR A 48 9.14 -8.61 -5.64
N ARG A 49 10.36 -8.51 -6.15
CA ARG A 49 10.91 -9.32 -7.26
C ARG A 49 12.18 -10.09 -6.91
N GLY A 50 12.63 -9.97 -5.66
CA GLY A 50 13.80 -10.64 -5.12
C GLY A 50 13.72 -12.16 -5.22
N GLN A 51 14.89 -12.78 -5.17
CA GLN A 51 15.03 -14.24 -5.22
C GLN A 51 15.30 -14.82 -3.81
N GLN A 52 15.69 -13.98 -2.85
CA GLN A 52 16.01 -14.42 -1.49
C GLN A 52 14.77 -14.91 -0.74
N PHE A 53 13.61 -14.28 -0.95
CA PHE A 53 12.35 -14.63 -0.30
C PHE A 53 11.24 -14.91 -1.33
N PRO A 54 11.23 -16.11 -1.96
CA PRO A 54 10.25 -16.46 -2.99
C PRO A 54 8.79 -16.33 -2.57
N GLN A 55 8.48 -16.45 -1.27
CA GLN A 55 7.14 -16.29 -0.72
C GLN A 55 6.62 -14.85 -0.76
N LEU A 56 7.51 -13.86 -0.92
CA LEU A 56 7.13 -12.45 -1.09
C LEU A 56 6.95 -12.08 -2.56
N TRP A 57 7.39 -12.95 -3.49
CA TRP A 57 7.37 -12.68 -4.92
C TRP A 57 5.96 -12.35 -5.41
N GLY A 58 5.80 -11.19 -6.02
CA GLY A 58 4.50 -10.73 -6.53
C GLY A 58 3.67 -9.91 -5.56
N ASN A 59 4.04 -9.85 -4.29
CA ASN A 59 3.32 -9.04 -3.31
C ASN A 59 3.67 -7.55 -3.50
N TYR A 60 2.65 -6.70 -3.49
CA TYR A 60 2.77 -5.25 -3.59
C TYR A 60 2.80 -4.63 -2.19
N PHE A 61 3.88 -3.89 -1.87
CA PHE A 61 4.11 -3.30 -0.56
C PHE A 61 3.90 -1.80 -0.56
N VAL A 62 3.20 -1.36 0.47
CA VAL A 62 3.02 0.05 0.82
C VAL A 62 3.19 0.22 2.32
N GLY A 63 3.63 1.40 2.74
CA GLY A 63 3.72 1.79 4.13
C GLY A 63 2.92 3.05 4.41
N ASP A 64 2.77 3.39 5.68
CA ASP A 64 2.24 4.67 6.11
C ASP A 64 3.35 5.52 6.74
N TYR A 65 3.40 6.79 6.36
CA TYR A 65 4.48 7.70 6.78
C TYR A 65 4.52 7.94 8.30
N CYS A 66 3.37 8.02 8.98
CA CYS A 66 3.32 8.44 10.39
C CYS A 66 3.39 7.26 11.36
N SER A 67 2.59 6.23 11.11
CA SER A 67 2.51 5.03 11.95
C SER A 67 3.65 4.06 11.71
N GLY A 68 4.27 4.09 10.52
CA GLY A 68 5.23 3.07 10.11
C GLY A 68 4.60 1.69 9.90
N ASN A 69 3.28 1.62 9.73
CA ASN A 69 2.60 0.40 9.30
C ASN A 69 3.05 0.02 7.88
N ILE A 70 3.15 -1.28 7.58
CA ILE A 70 3.42 -1.81 6.24
C ILE A 70 2.33 -2.84 5.91
N TRP A 71 1.80 -2.75 4.70
CA TRP A 71 0.84 -3.69 4.15
C TRP A 71 1.40 -4.36 2.91
N ALA A 72 1.00 -5.61 2.72
CA ALA A 72 1.24 -6.37 1.51
C ALA A 72 -0.10 -6.70 0.85
N THR A 73 -0.24 -6.33 -0.42
CA THR A 73 -1.35 -6.71 -1.28
C THR A 73 -0.92 -7.91 -2.12
N VAL A 74 -1.63 -9.02 -1.95
CA VAL A 74 -1.30 -10.35 -2.48
C VAL A 74 -2.32 -10.71 -3.56
N PRO A 75 -1.86 -11.06 -4.78
CA PRO A 75 -2.76 -11.57 -5.82
C PRO A 75 -3.32 -12.94 -5.42
N THR A 76 -4.61 -13.15 -5.64
CA THR A 76 -5.29 -14.42 -5.40
C THR A 76 -5.44 -15.22 -6.70
N SER A 77 -5.79 -16.50 -6.59
CA SER A 77 -5.93 -17.40 -7.74
C SER A 77 -7.12 -17.06 -8.66
N ASP A 78 -8.09 -16.31 -8.17
CA ASP A 78 -9.26 -15.84 -8.93
C ASP A 78 -9.03 -14.50 -9.64
N GLY A 79 -7.81 -13.96 -9.59
CA GLY A 79 -7.44 -12.69 -10.21
C GLY A 79 -7.84 -11.45 -9.41
N THR A 80 -8.28 -11.63 -8.16
CA THR A 80 -8.48 -10.53 -7.21
C THR A 80 -7.21 -10.28 -6.37
N PHE A 81 -7.33 -9.41 -5.38
CA PHE A 81 -6.24 -9.05 -4.49
C PHE A 81 -6.74 -9.03 -3.05
N THR A 82 -5.87 -9.44 -2.12
CA THR A 82 -6.13 -9.32 -0.67
C THR A 82 -5.00 -8.55 -0.02
N THR A 83 -5.34 -7.61 0.85
CA THR A 83 -4.34 -6.79 1.57
C THR A 83 -4.29 -7.16 3.03
N GLN A 84 -3.07 -7.36 3.54
CA GLN A 84 -2.81 -7.66 4.94
C GLN A 84 -1.75 -6.73 5.51
N ARG A 85 -1.93 -6.31 6.76
CA ARG A 85 -0.89 -5.59 7.52
C ARG A 85 0.19 -6.59 7.91
N VAL A 86 1.39 -6.44 7.37
CA VAL A 86 2.54 -7.32 7.62
C VAL A 86 3.47 -6.78 8.71
N LEU A 87 3.45 -5.47 8.94
CA LEU A 87 4.15 -4.83 10.05
C LEU A 87 3.29 -3.71 10.61
N GLY A 88 3.19 -3.63 11.94
CA GLY A 88 2.41 -2.61 12.63
C GLY A 88 3.27 -1.76 13.56
N ASN A 89 3.06 -0.44 13.58
CA ASN A 89 3.68 0.51 14.50
C ASN A 89 5.20 0.35 14.62
N SER A 90 5.90 0.26 13.48
CA SER A 90 7.36 0.04 13.45
C SER A 90 8.16 1.20 14.03
N GLY A 91 7.53 2.38 14.19
CA GLY A 91 8.20 3.62 14.59
C GLY A 91 9.06 4.25 13.49
N LEU A 92 9.03 3.69 12.28
CA LEU A 92 9.70 4.24 11.10
C LEU A 92 8.86 5.35 10.48
N LEU A 93 9.52 6.42 10.03
CA LEU A 93 8.88 7.44 9.19
C LEU A 93 9.05 7.04 7.72
N ILE A 94 8.22 6.10 7.25
CA ILE A 94 8.39 5.45 5.95
C ILE A 94 8.21 6.47 4.83
N SER A 95 9.32 6.83 4.18
CA SER A 95 9.42 7.89 3.17
C SER A 95 9.49 7.38 1.73
N SER A 96 9.95 6.14 1.53
CA SER A 96 9.87 5.39 0.28
C SER A 96 10.26 3.93 0.54
N PHE A 97 10.24 3.13 -0.50
CA PHE A 97 10.96 1.86 -0.57
C PHE A 97 12.04 1.97 -1.67
N GLY A 98 12.88 0.95 -1.80
CA GLY A 98 13.85 0.83 -2.88
C GLY A 98 14.24 -0.64 -3.09
N GLU A 99 14.74 -0.94 -4.27
CA GLU A 99 15.18 -2.30 -4.65
C GLU A 99 16.67 -2.32 -4.92
N ASP A 100 17.35 -3.41 -4.56
CA ASP A 100 18.73 -3.65 -5.02
C ASP A 100 18.77 -4.30 -6.41
N ALA A 101 19.98 -4.61 -6.89
CA ALA A 101 20.17 -5.24 -8.21
C ALA A 101 19.62 -6.69 -8.30
N ALA A 102 19.36 -7.34 -7.16
CA ALA A 102 18.74 -8.66 -7.10
C ALA A 102 17.20 -8.59 -6.96
N GLY A 103 16.63 -7.40 -6.83
CA GLY A 103 15.19 -7.18 -6.62
C GLY A 103 14.76 -7.30 -5.17
N GLU A 104 15.71 -7.35 -4.23
CA GLU A 104 15.41 -7.37 -2.80
C GLU A 104 14.92 -6.00 -2.36
N LEU A 105 13.86 -5.99 -1.56
CA LEU A 105 13.15 -4.77 -1.21
C LEU A 105 13.64 -4.19 0.12
N TYR A 106 13.76 -2.87 0.17
CA TYR A 106 14.21 -2.09 1.32
C TYR A 106 13.22 -0.99 1.64
N VAL A 107 13.08 -0.66 2.92
CA VAL A 107 12.34 0.50 3.43
C VAL A 107 13.31 1.65 3.65
N LEU A 108 12.93 2.86 3.22
CA LEU A 108 13.63 4.11 3.50
C LEU A 108 12.90 4.89 4.60
N ASP A 109 13.55 5.00 5.75
CA ASP A 109 13.09 5.80 6.88
C ASP A 109 13.58 7.24 6.71
N HIS A 110 12.70 8.23 6.87
CA HIS A 110 13.04 9.65 6.81
C HIS A 110 14.13 10.03 7.82
N GLN A 111 14.29 9.25 8.89
CA GLN A 111 15.35 9.43 9.90
C GLN A 111 16.73 8.94 9.43
N GLY A 112 16.88 8.48 8.18
CA GLY A 112 18.16 8.13 7.57
C GLY A 112 18.53 6.65 7.64
N LYS A 113 17.57 5.75 7.92
CA LYS A 113 17.81 4.31 7.92
C LYS A 113 17.36 3.68 6.61
N VAL A 114 18.09 2.66 6.18
CA VAL A 114 17.73 1.77 5.07
C VAL A 114 17.66 0.35 5.63
N LEU A 115 16.50 -0.29 5.53
CA LEU A 115 16.23 -1.58 6.19
C LEU A 115 15.69 -2.57 5.17
N GLN A 116 16.27 -3.78 5.09
CA GLN A 116 15.77 -4.82 4.19
C GLN A 116 14.44 -5.38 4.71
N ILE A 117 13.49 -5.61 3.81
CA ILE A 117 12.26 -6.34 4.11
C ILE A 117 12.57 -7.83 4.11
N GLN A 118 12.15 -8.48 5.18
CA GLN A 118 12.30 -9.91 5.39
C GLN A 118 10.97 -10.50 5.93
N PRO A 119 10.70 -11.79 5.73
CA PRO A 119 9.52 -12.49 6.24
C PRO A 119 9.44 -12.55 7.76
#